data_AF-I3TXI5-F1
#
_entry.id   AF-I3TXI5-F1
#
_cell.length_a   1.000
_cell.length_b   1.000
_cell.length_c   1.000
_cell.angle_alpha   90.00
_cell.angle_beta   90.00
_cell.angle_gamma   90.00
#
_symmetry.space_group_name_H-M   'P 1'
#
loop_
_entity.id
_entity.type
_entity.pdbx_description
1 polymer ?
#
loop_
_entity_poly.entity_id
_entity_poly.type
_entity_poly.pdbx_seq_one_letter_code
_entity_poly.pdbx_strand_id
1 'polypeptide(L)'
;MDVHIRRGEVPQELSGRVRQTPLVQVNERGQLRYTVRNVADFLVSGGGEVIIDSPHADDTPDIAVFLLGPVLGFLGLQRGLFPLQASTVVIGGRTVALMGPSATGKSTVAALLLAEGAELLSDDVTMIDMCAPGGPAVLPGVPRQKLWRDTLDALGIAPGRRLRRLVVLEKFDRPVFRSFDGVPRRLDAICRLHPRIRQLPDGPRLVPQSGLPAVRVLHDCIYRRTAADLLGLSDRVFQACATLATTLPNHALTLPDGLGTIARVGPQIGRLLTEAA
;
A
#
# COMPACT_ATOMS: atom_id res chain seq x y z
N MET A 1 -7.88 10.60 -12.05
CA MET A 1 -6.50 10.66 -12.56
C MET A 1 -6.45 9.76 -13.78
N ASP A 2 -6.25 10.32 -14.96
CA ASP A 2 -6.37 9.56 -16.20
C ASP A 2 -5.05 8.81 -16.45
N VAL A 3 -5.16 7.50 -16.67
CA VAL A 3 -4.04 6.62 -16.99
C VAL A 3 -4.42 5.86 -18.26
N HIS A 4 -3.59 5.94 -19.29
CA HIS A 4 -3.76 5.20 -20.53
C HIS A 4 -3.00 3.88 -20.45
N ILE A 5 -3.74 2.78 -20.38
CA ILE A 5 -3.19 1.43 -20.29
C ILE A 5 -3.47 0.73 -21.62
N ARG A 6 -2.43 0.20 -22.26
CA ARG A 6 -2.57 -0.56 -23.51
C ARG A 6 -1.62 -1.74 -23.57
N ARG A 7 -1.95 -2.70 -24.42
CA ARG A 7 -1.02 -3.76 -24.84
C ARG A 7 -0.02 -3.22 -25.85
N GLY A 8 1.15 -3.83 -25.89
CA GLY A 8 2.18 -3.55 -26.87
C GLY A 8 3.52 -4.15 -26.45
N GLU A 9 4.45 -4.17 -27.39
CA GLU A 9 5.80 -4.63 -27.15
C GLU A 9 6.51 -3.68 -26.16
N VAL A 10 7.19 -4.27 -25.17
CA VAL A 10 8.05 -3.53 -24.24
C VAL A 10 9.49 -3.93 -24.55
N PRO A 11 10.38 -2.99 -24.91
CA PRO A 11 11.75 -3.32 -25.25
C PRO A 11 12.46 -3.96 -24.04
N GLN A 12 13.31 -4.96 -24.28
CA GLN A 12 14.05 -5.62 -23.19
C GLN A 12 15.00 -4.68 -22.45
N GLU A 13 15.56 -3.71 -23.19
CA GLU A 13 16.43 -2.66 -22.66
C GLU A 13 15.92 -1.29 -23.08
N LEU A 14 15.90 -0.36 -22.12
CA LEU A 14 15.57 1.03 -22.42
C LEU A 14 16.73 1.73 -23.16
N SER A 15 16.40 2.59 -24.12
CA SER A 15 17.40 3.42 -24.80
C SER A 15 17.98 4.51 -23.90
N GLY A 16 19.22 4.93 -24.19
CA GLY A 16 19.91 6.03 -23.50
C GLY A 16 20.66 5.57 -22.25
N ARG A 17 20.97 6.49 -21.33
CA ARG A 17 21.62 6.12 -20.05
C ARG A 17 20.60 5.45 -19.13
N VAL A 18 20.88 4.20 -18.74
CA VAL A 18 20.00 3.39 -17.89
C VAL A 18 20.62 3.13 -16.52
N ARG A 19 19.81 3.29 -15.47
CA ARG A 19 20.06 2.79 -14.11
C ARG A 19 19.16 1.57 -13.88
N GLN A 20 19.65 0.53 -13.22
CA GLN A 20 18.87 -0.70 -13.12
C GLN A 20 19.12 -1.55 -11.88
N THR A 21 18.14 -2.40 -11.62
CA THR A 21 18.17 -3.58 -10.74
C THR A 21 17.75 -4.79 -11.59
N PRO A 22 17.78 -6.04 -11.07
CA PRO A 22 17.35 -7.20 -11.84
C PRO A 22 15.91 -7.16 -12.37
N LEU A 23 15.03 -6.37 -11.75
CA LEU A 23 13.61 -6.30 -12.14
C LEU A 23 13.19 -4.95 -12.70
N VAL A 24 13.98 -3.88 -12.52
CA VAL A 24 13.59 -2.51 -12.87
C VAL A 24 14.72 -1.81 -13.63
N GLN A 25 14.39 -1.18 -14.75
CA GLN A 25 15.26 -0.24 -15.45
C GLN A 25 14.62 1.14 -15.47
N VAL A 26 15.42 2.19 -15.35
CA VAL A 26 15.00 3.59 -15.51
C VAL A 26 16.01 4.31 -16.39
N ASN A 27 15.55 4.97 -17.45
CA ASN A 27 16.42 5.80 -18.28
C ASN A 27 16.40 7.29 -17.87
N GLU A 28 17.29 8.08 -18.46
CA GLU A 28 17.40 9.53 -18.22
C GLU A 28 16.13 10.34 -18.54
N ARG A 29 15.21 9.78 -19.34
CA ARG A 29 13.90 10.39 -19.65
C ARG A 29 12.84 10.05 -18.60
N GLY A 30 13.19 9.29 -17.57
CA GLY A 30 12.30 8.84 -16.51
C GLY A 30 11.38 7.68 -16.92
N GLN A 31 11.57 7.08 -18.10
CA GLN A 31 10.83 5.86 -18.48
C GLN A 31 11.27 4.71 -17.58
N LEU A 32 10.31 3.96 -17.06
CA LEU A 32 10.55 2.86 -16.15
C LEU A 32 10.04 1.55 -16.75
N ARG A 33 10.94 0.59 -16.92
CA ARG A 33 10.59 -0.79 -17.28
C ARG A 33 10.59 -1.64 -16.01
N TYR A 34 9.54 -2.43 -15.80
CA TYR A 34 9.43 -3.40 -14.73
C TYR A 34 9.12 -4.78 -15.31
N THR A 35 9.99 -5.76 -15.04
CA THR A 35 9.82 -7.13 -15.53
C THR A 35 9.39 -8.08 -14.42
N VAL A 36 8.40 -8.92 -14.73
CA VAL A 36 7.96 -10.03 -13.88
C VAL A 36 8.01 -11.30 -14.70
N ARG A 37 8.99 -12.15 -14.39
CA ARG A 37 9.21 -13.43 -15.07
C ARG A 37 7.91 -14.24 -15.17
N ASN A 38 7.63 -14.73 -16.38
CA ASN A 38 6.45 -15.53 -16.70
C ASN A 38 5.10 -14.82 -16.48
N VAL A 39 5.09 -13.50 -16.28
CA VAL A 39 3.86 -12.71 -16.13
C VAL A 39 3.79 -11.62 -17.18
N ALA A 40 4.65 -10.60 -17.09
CA ALA A 40 4.59 -9.44 -17.98
C ALA A 40 5.83 -8.55 -17.83
N ASP A 41 6.12 -7.80 -18.88
CA ASP A 41 6.91 -6.58 -18.83
C ASP A 41 5.99 -5.36 -18.90
N PHE A 42 6.30 -4.37 -18.07
CA PHE A 42 5.55 -3.12 -17.98
C PHE A 42 6.47 -1.96 -18.33
N LEU A 43 6.04 -1.09 -19.23
CA LEU A 43 6.67 0.21 -19.45
C LEU A 43 5.77 1.31 -18.89
N VAL A 44 6.32 2.12 -17.98
CA VAL A 44 5.62 3.22 -17.31
C VAL A 44 6.29 4.53 -17.69
N SER A 45 5.53 5.47 -18.25
CA SER A 45 6.08 6.73 -18.80
C SER A 45 5.23 7.94 -18.43
N GLY A 46 5.90 9.06 -18.12
CA GLY A 46 5.28 10.37 -17.92
C GLY A 46 4.22 10.42 -16.81
N GLY A 47 4.18 9.41 -15.95
CA GLY A 47 3.12 9.22 -14.97
C GLY A 47 1.77 8.82 -15.56
N GLY A 48 1.52 8.93 -16.86
CA GLY A 48 0.18 8.75 -17.46
C GLY A 48 0.00 7.51 -18.33
N GLU A 49 1.09 6.84 -18.72
CA GLU A 49 1.05 5.77 -19.69
C GLU A 49 1.60 4.46 -19.13
N VAL A 50 0.92 3.36 -19.45
CA VAL A 50 1.38 2.00 -19.18
C VAL A 50 1.24 1.15 -20.43
N ILE A 51 2.36 0.58 -20.90
CA ILE A 51 2.36 -0.50 -21.90
C ILE A 51 2.57 -1.82 -21.17
N ILE A 52 1.75 -2.81 -21.49
CA ILE A 52 1.85 -4.16 -20.95
C ILE A 52 2.20 -5.12 -22.09
N ASP A 53 3.39 -5.72 -21.99
CA ASP A 53 3.82 -6.84 -22.83
C ASP A 53 3.70 -8.12 -22.00
N SER A 54 2.88 -9.07 -22.42
CA SER A 54 2.70 -10.30 -21.67
C SER A 54 2.28 -11.45 -22.58
N PRO A 55 2.82 -12.66 -22.35
CA PRO A 55 2.43 -13.86 -23.08
C PRO A 55 1.01 -14.35 -22.70
N HIS A 56 0.37 -13.74 -21.71
CA HIS A 56 -0.97 -14.11 -21.24
C HIS A 56 -2.05 -13.15 -21.76
N ALA A 57 -3.27 -13.68 -21.87
CA ALA A 57 -4.47 -12.88 -22.18
C ALA A 57 -4.77 -11.81 -21.11
N ASP A 58 -5.62 -10.85 -21.48
CA ASP A 58 -5.92 -9.59 -20.73
C ASP A 58 -6.50 -9.77 -19.33
N ASP A 59 -7.08 -10.93 -19.02
CA ASP A 59 -7.87 -11.13 -17.80
C ASP A 59 -7.14 -11.90 -16.69
N THR A 60 -5.85 -12.19 -16.86
CA THR A 60 -5.13 -12.99 -15.86
C THR A 60 -5.04 -12.24 -14.51
N PRO A 61 -5.38 -12.88 -13.38
CA PRO A 61 -5.24 -12.26 -12.06
C PRO A 61 -3.81 -11.77 -11.79
N ASP A 62 -2.83 -12.44 -12.39
CA ASP A 62 -1.42 -12.21 -12.20
C ASP A 62 -1.02 -10.81 -12.72
N ILE A 63 -1.46 -10.40 -13.92
CA ILE A 63 -1.19 -9.05 -14.45
C ILE A 63 -1.82 -7.98 -13.54
N ALA A 64 -3.08 -8.18 -13.13
CA ALA A 64 -3.80 -7.22 -12.28
C ALA A 64 -3.12 -7.00 -10.91
N VAL A 65 -2.45 -8.02 -10.36
CA VAL A 65 -1.69 -7.89 -9.10
C VAL A 65 -0.51 -6.93 -9.25
N PHE A 66 0.22 -6.99 -10.37
CA PHE A 66 1.38 -6.15 -10.60
C PHE A 66 1.01 -4.76 -11.13
N LEU A 67 -0.03 -4.68 -11.97
CA LEU A 67 -0.56 -3.43 -12.50
C LEU A 67 -1.08 -2.53 -11.38
N LEU A 68 -1.94 -3.07 -10.51
CA LEU A 68 -2.58 -2.33 -9.43
C LEU A 68 -1.74 -2.37 -8.13
N GLY A 69 -0.45 -2.69 -8.23
CA GLY A 69 0.51 -2.72 -7.13
C GLY A 69 1.77 -1.92 -7.52
N PRO A 70 2.89 -2.58 -7.88
CA PRO A 70 4.11 -1.92 -8.37
C PRO A 70 3.90 -0.85 -9.43
N VAL A 71 3.15 -1.15 -10.49
CA VAL A 71 2.97 -0.18 -11.59
C VAL A 71 2.22 1.05 -11.11
N LEU A 72 1.17 0.89 -10.30
CA LEU A 72 0.50 2.02 -9.65
C LEU A 72 1.49 2.85 -8.82
N GLY A 73 2.33 2.20 -8.01
CA GLY A 73 3.42 2.84 -7.27
C GLY A 73 4.34 3.68 -8.15
N PHE A 74 4.77 3.14 -9.29
CA PHE A 74 5.64 3.83 -10.25
C PHE A 74 4.96 5.04 -10.90
N LEU A 75 3.69 4.90 -11.28
CA LEU A 75 2.87 6.02 -11.78
C LEU A 75 2.80 7.14 -10.73
N GLY A 76 2.63 6.78 -9.45
CA GLY A 76 2.63 7.73 -8.34
C GLY A 76 3.96 8.49 -8.23
N LEU A 77 5.09 7.78 -8.26
CA LEU A 77 6.43 8.39 -8.21
C LEU A 77 6.67 9.37 -9.36
N GLN A 78 6.34 8.99 -10.60
CA GLN A 78 6.51 9.85 -11.78
C GLN A 78 5.63 11.11 -11.71
N ARG A 79 4.52 11.07 -10.96
CA ARG A 79 3.65 12.22 -10.71
C ARG A 79 3.98 13.01 -9.45
N GLY A 80 5.06 12.64 -8.76
CA GLY A 80 5.48 13.31 -7.53
C GLY A 80 4.63 12.99 -6.30
N LEU A 81 3.79 11.96 -6.37
CA LEU A 81 3.08 11.42 -5.20
C LEU A 81 4.03 10.58 -4.36
N PHE A 82 3.67 10.40 -3.09
CA PHE A 82 4.40 9.56 -2.14
C PHE A 82 3.66 8.22 -1.95
N PRO A 83 4.11 7.12 -2.59
CA PRO A 83 3.48 5.82 -2.44
C PRO A 83 3.97 5.10 -1.17
N LEU A 84 3.06 4.91 -0.23
CA LEU A 84 3.30 4.21 1.03
C LEU A 84 2.72 2.79 0.97
N GLN A 85 3.49 1.79 1.42
CA GLN A 85 3.01 0.43 1.62
C GLN A 85 2.14 0.36 2.88
N ALA A 86 0.88 0.71 2.71
CA ALA A 86 -0.11 0.81 3.78
C ALA A 86 -1.51 0.43 3.31
N SER A 87 -2.35 0.06 4.27
CA SER A 87 -3.81 0.03 4.13
C SER A 87 -4.36 1.26 4.84
N THR A 88 -5.16 2.09 4.17
CA THR A 88 -5.70 3.31 4.76
C THR A 88 -7.19 3.19 4.93
N VAL A 89 -7.67 3.53 6.12
CA VAL A 89 -9.10 3.49 6.47
C VAL A 89 -9.55 4.85 7.00
N VAL A 90 -10.84 5.14 6.82
CA VAL A 90 -11.54 6.24 7.47
C VAL A 90 -12.36 5.66 8.61
N ILE A 91 -12.04 6.02 9.85
CA ILE A 91 -12.68 5.51 11.06
C ILE A 91 -13.01 6.65 12.01
N GLY A 92 -14.27 6.75 12.45
CA GLY A 92 -14.71 7.87 13.29
C GLY A 92 -14.47 9.25 12.63
N GLY A 93 -14.47 9.31 11.29
CA GLY A 93 -14.13 10.52 10.53
C GLY A 93 -12.63 10.83 10.42
N ARG A 94 -11.75 9.97 10.95
CA ARG A 94 -10.29 10.11 10.90
C ARG A 94 -9.68 9.19 9.85
N THR A 95 -8.74 9.71 9.06
CA THR A 95 -8.02 8.94 8.04
C THR A 95 -6.71 8.43 8.61
N VAL A 96 -6.58 7.11 8.72
CA VAL A 96 -5.43 6.46 9.37
C VAL A 96 -4.75 5.50 8.40
N ALA A 97 -3.46 5.70 8.15
CA ALA A 97 -2.64 4.81 7.34
C ALA A 97 -1.99 3.72 8.22
N LEU A 98 -2.40 2.47 8.03
CA LEU A 98 -1.83 1.29 8.67
C LEU A 98 -0.65 0.78 7.86
N MET A 99 0.57 1.03 8.32
CA MET A 99 1.82 0.67 7.64
C MET A 99 2.61 -0.42 8.38
N GLY A 100 3.66 -0.92 7.74
CA GLY A 100 4.55 -1.94 8.31
C GLY A 100 4.96 -3.00 7.28
N PRO A 101 5.90 -3.89 7.65
CA PRO A 101 6.39 -4.93 6.75
C PRO A 101 5.28 -5.79 6.11
N SER A 102 5.59 -6.44 4.99
CA SER A 102 4.67 -7.41 4.40
C SER A 102 4.29 -8.48 5.43
N ALA A 103 3.04 -8.95 5.37
CA ALA A 103 2.49 -9.97 6.28
C ALA A 103 2.37 -9.59 7.78
N THR A 104 2.54 -8.33 8.18
CA THR A 104 2.23 -7.91 9.58
C THR A 104 0.74 -7.80 9.89
N GLY A 105 -0.14 -7.93 8.89
CA GLY A 105 -1.59 -7.91 9.08
C GLY A 105 -2.28 -6.57 8.81
N LYS A 106 -1.65 -5.64 8.06
CA LYS A 106 -2.26 -4.33 7.71
C LYS A 106 -3.67 -4.48 7.10
N SER A 107 -3.78 -5.28 6.03
CA SER A 107 -5.05 -5.56 5.36
C SER A 107 -6.02 -6.34 6.25
N THR A 108 -5.51 -7.16 7.18
CA THR A 108 -6.32 -7.86 8.19
C THR A 108 -6.95 -6.88 9.19
N VAL A 109 -6.16 -5.96 9.74
CA VAL A 109 -6.67 -4.91 10.64
C VAL A 109 -7.61 -3.97 9.90
N ALA A 110 -7.29 -3.59 8.65
CA ALA A 110 -8.21 -2.82 7.84
C ALA A 110 -9.55 -3.56 7.66
N ALA A 111 -9.53 -4.84 7.26
CA ALA A 111 -10.74 -5.65 7.10
C ALA A 111 -11.57 -5.78 8.39
N LEU A 112 -10.90 -5.90 9.54
CA LEU A 112 -11.52 -5.87 10.86
C LEU A 112 -12.23 -4.54 11.12
N LEU A 113 -11.56 -3.42 10.91
CA LEU A 113 -12.14 -2.09 11.13
C LEU A 113 -13.31 -1.82 10.19
N LEU A 114 -13.25 -2.32 8.96
CA LEU A 114 -14.38 -2.28 8.02
C LEU A 114 -15.61 -3.02 8.57
N ALA A 115 -15.42 -4.16 9.24
CA ALA A 115 -16.51 -4.90 9.88
C ALA A 115 -17.13 -4.11 11.06
N GLU A 116 -16.35 -3.22 11.67
CA GLU A 116 -16.78 -2.28 12.73
C GLU A 116 -17.31 -0.94 12.19
N GLY A 117 -17.54 -0.83 10.87
CA GLY A 117 -18.14 0.35 10.24
C GLY A 117 -17.17 1.40 9.71
N ALA A 118 -15.86 1.12 9.69
CA ALA A 118 -14.90 1.97 8.98
C ALA A 118 -15.03 1.83 7.45
N GLU A 119 -14.51 2.81 6.72
CA GLU A 119 -14.44 2.80 5.27
C GLU A 119 -13.00 2.58 4.80
N LEU A 120 -12.82 1.85 3.71
CA LEU A 120 -11.53 1.68 3.06
C LEU A 120 -11.27 2.85 2.12
N LEU A 121 -10.09 3.44 2.21
CA LEU A 121 -9.63 4.44 1.25
C LEU A 121 -8.62 3.82 0.27
N SER A 122 -7.73 2.95 0.76
CA SER A 122 -6.76 2.22 -0.05
C SER A 122 -6.25 0.96 0.64
N ASP A 123 -5.77 -0.03 -0.12
CA ASP A 123 -5.08 -1.22 0.38
C ASP A 123 -3.84 -1.51 -0.47
N ASP A 124 -2.78 -2.03 0.15
CA ASP A 124 -1.46 -2.36 -0.44
C ASP A 124 -0.63 -1.13 -0.89
N VAL A 125 -1.22 -0.22 -1.66
CA VAL A 125 -0.61 1.02 -2.15
C VAL A 125 -1.46 2.21 -1.71
N THR A 126 -0.95 2.99 -0.76
CA THR A 126 -1.53 4.26 -0.32
C THR A 126 -0.81 5.41 -1.01
N MET A 127 -1.52 6.14 -1.87
CA MET A 127 -0.96 7.31 -2.56
C MET A 127 -1.18 8.56 -1.73
N ILE A 128 -0.10 9.23 -1.35
CA ILE A 128 -0.15 10.45 -0.57
C ILE A 128 0.27 11.63 -1.45
N ASP A 129 -0.60 12.61 -1.59
CA ASP A 129 -0.26 13.93 -2.11
C ASP A 129 0.30 14.77 -0.96
N MET A 130 1.62 14.99 -0.99
CA MET A 130 2.34 15.78 0.02
C MET A 130 2.10 17.28 -0.12
N CYS A 131 1.53 17.74 -1.24
CA CYS A 131 1.34 19.14 -1.59
C CYS A 131 -0.13 19.57 -1.57
N ALA A 132 -1.03 18.71 -1.11
CA ALA A 132 -2.46 19.02 -1.04
C ALA A 132 -2.74 20.22 -0.11
N PRO A 133 -3.74 21.06 -0.42
CA PRO A 133 -4.15 22.16 0.46
C PRO A 133 -4.56 21.63 1.83
N GLY A 134 -3.99 22.19 2.91
CA GLY A 134 -4.28 21.78 4.29
C GLY A 134 -3.44 20.62 4.82
N GLY A 135 -2.44 20.16 4.06
CA GLY A 135 -1.46 19.15 4.48
C GLY A 135 -1.56 17.85 3.66
N PRO A 136 -0.79 16.81 4.03
CA PRO A 136 -0.76 15.55 3.30
C PRO A 136 -2.15 14.94 3.15
N ALA A 137 -2.53 14.57 1.94
CA ALA A 137 -3.82 13.94 1.65
C ALA A 137 -3.63 12.58 0.98
N VAL A 138 -4.46 11.61 1.37
CA VAL A 138 -4.51 10.29 0.74
C VAL A 138 -5.50 10.32 -0.42
N LEU A 139 -5.05 9.86 -1.58
CA LEU A 139 -5.90 9.63 -2.74
C LEU A 139 -6.56 8.24 -2.65
N PRO A 140 -7.83 8.11 -3.02
CA PRO A 140 -8.53 6.84 -3.02
C PRO A 140 -7.83 5.85 -3.97
N GLY A 141 -7.65 4.63 -3.51
CA GLY A 141 -7.05 3.53 -4.25
C GLY A 141 -8.08 2.76 -5.08
N VAL A 142 -7.80 1.48 -5.30
CA VAL A 142 -8.76 0.56 -5.92
C VAL A 142 -9.66 -0.01 -4.82
N PRO A 143 -11.00 -0.09 -5.00
CA PRO A 143 -11.95 -0.59 -4.00
C PRO A 143 -11.87 -2.12 -3.82
N ARG A 144 -10.74 -2.60 -3.30
CA ARG A 144 -10.46 -4.02 -3.09
C ARG A 144 -9.47 -4.25 -1.96
N GLN A 145 -9.49 -5.45 -1.38
CA GLN A 145 -8.49 -5.91 -0.40
C GLN A 145 -7.89 -7.25 -0.81
N LYS A 146 -6.58 -7.40 -0.63
CA LYS A 146 -5.88 -8.67 -0.84
C LYS A 146 -5.74 -9.43 0.48
N LEU A 147 -6.64 -10.38 0.75
CA LEU A 147 -6.72 -11.11 2.02
C LEU A 147 -6.31 -12.57 1.87
N TRP A 148 -5.66 -13.11 2.90
CA TRP A 148 -5.35 -14.53 3.00
C TRP A 148 -6.58 -15.34 3.41
N ARG A 149 -6.58 -16.64 3.08
CA ARG A 149 -7.68 -17.55 3.44
C ARG A 149 -8.00 -17.53 4.94
N ASP A 150 -6.98 -17.60 5.79
CA ASP A 150 -7.09 -17.59 7.25
C ASP A 150 -7.76 -16.31 7.79
N THR A 151 -7.47 -15.15 7.19
CA THR A 151 -8.08 -13.87 7.53
C THR A 151 -9.56 -13.86 7.14
N LEU A 152 -9.89 -14.39 5.97
CA LEU A 152 -11.28 -14.49 5.52
C LEU A 152 -12.09 -15.41 6.44
N ASP A 153 -11.54 -16.57 6.81
CA ASP A 153 -12.19 -17.52 7.71
C ASP A 153 -12.38 -16.95 9.12
N ALA A 154 -11.32 -16.35 9.69
CA ALA A 154 -11.37 -15.78 11.03
C ALA A 154 -12.39 -14.63 11.16
N LEU A 155 -12.62 -13.88 10.08
CA LEU A 155 -13.55 -12.75 10.06
C LEU A 155 -14.93 -13.11 9.46
N GLY A 156 -15.16 -14.37 9.05
CA GLY A 156 -16.41 -14.78 8.41
C GLY A 156 -16.68 -14.07 7.08
N ILE A 157 -15.63 -13.64 6.37
CA ILE A 157 -15.73 -12.89 5.12
C ILE A 157 -15.75 -13.87 3.94
N ALA A 158 -16.75 -13.74 3.07
CA ALA A 158 -16.82 -14.53 1.84
C ALA A 158 -15.60 -14.25 0.94
N PRO A 159 -14.96 -15.29 0.37
CA PRO A 159 -13.81 -15.12 -0.50
C PRO A 159 -14.18 -14.41 -1.80
N GLY A 160 -13.28 -13.55 -2.27
CA GLY A 160 -13.37 -12.95 -3.61
C GLY A 160 -12.72 -13.82 -4.68
N ARG A 161 -12.09 -13.19 -5.68
CA ARG A 161 -11.36 -13.91 -6.73
C ARG A 161 -10.06 -14.48 -6.16
N ARG A 162 -9.82 -15.78 -6.30
CA ARG A 162 -8.55 -16.38 -5.88
C ARG A 162 -7.41 -15.85 -6.76
N LEU A 163 -6.38 -15.30 -6.12
CA LEU A 163 -5.13 -14.90 -6.77
C LEU A 163 -4.28 -16.16 -6.95
N ARG A 164 -3.90 -16.50 -8.19
CA ARG A 164 -3.06 -17.67 -8.46
C ARG A 164 -1.59 -17.32 -8.19
N ARG A 165 -0.81 -18.37 -7.89
CA ARG A 165 0.65 -18.47 -8.10
C ARG A 165 1.68 -17.81 -7.17
N LEU A 166 1.34 -17.08 -6.11
CA LEU A 166 2.40 -16.43 -5.32
C LEU A 166 2.92 -17.24 -4.11
N VAL A 167 2.19 -18.25 -3.61
CA VAL A 167 2.63 -19.07 -2.45
C VAL A 167 1.76 -20.32 -2.28
N VAL A 168 2.21 -21.25 -1.42
CA VAL A 168 1.44 -22.43 -0.95
C VAL A 168 0.13 -22.03 -0.24
N LEU A 169 0.06 -20.82 0.32
CA LEU A 169 -1.12 -20.28 0.99
C LEU A 169 -2.01 -19.49 0.04
N GLU A 170 -3.32 -19.73 0.09
CA GLU A 170 -4.30 -19.07 -0.77
C GLU A 170 -4.53 -17.61 -0.38
N LYS A 171 -4.45 -16.71 -1.37
CA LYS A 171 -4.77 -15.29 -1.24
C LYS A 171 -5.89 -14.93 -2.20
N PHE A 172 -6.80 -14.06 -1.77
CA PHE A 172 -7.97 -13.65 -2.52
C PHE A 172 -7.99 -12.15 -2.70
N ASP A 173 -8.47 -11.72 -3.86
CA ASP A 173 -8.80 -10.35 -4.18
C ASP A 173 -10.30 -10.13 -3.94
N ARG A 174 -10.62 -9.38 -2.88
CA ARG A 174 -11.98 -9.13 -2.44
C ARG A 174 -12.38 -7.70 -2.82
N PRO A 175 -13.40 -7.52 -3.67
CA PRO A 175 -13.98 -6.20 -3.91
C PRO A 175 -14.63 -5.62 -2.65
N VAL A 176 -14.44 -4.34 -2.41
CA VAL A 176 -15.02 -3.59 -1.29
C VAL A 176 -15.71 -2.35 -1.87
N PHE A 177 -16.96 -2.50 -2.32
CA PHE A 177 -17.69 -1.36 -2.92
C PHE A 177 -18.56 -0.61 -1.92
N ARG A 178 -19.13 -1.30 -0.93
CA ARG A 178 -20.10 -0.70 0.03
C ARG A 178 -19.44 0.11 1.13
N SER A 179 -18.21 -0.24 1.49
CA SER A 179 -17.45 0.38 2.59
C SER A 179 -16.17 0.98 2.03
N PHE A 180 -16.27 1.68 0.90
CA PHE A 180 -15.15 2.33 0.24
C PHE A 180 -15.40 3.81 0.07
N ASP A 181 -14.43 4.59 0.49
CA ASP A 181 -14.42 6.03 0.33
C ASP A 181 -13.69 6.40 -0.96
N GLY A 182 -14.45 6.93 -1.92
CA GLY A 182 -13.94 7.33 -3.24
C GLY A 182 -13.43 8.76 -3.29
N VAL A 183 -13.30 9.46 -2.17
CA VAL A 183 -12.94 10.88 -2.11
C VAL A 183 -11.55 11.04 -1.46
N PRO A 184 -10.67 11.90 -2.00
CA PRO A 184 -9.43 12.25 -1.32
C PRO A 184 -9.67 12.78 0.10
N ARG A 185 -8.89 12.31 1.07
CA ARG A 185 -9.02 12.70 2.48
C ARG A 185 -7.68 13.20 3.01
N ARG A 186 -7.70 14.21 3.89
CA ARG A 186 -6.52 14.58 4.68
C ARG A 186 -6.05 13.35 5.48
N LEU A 187 -4.74 13.11 5.52
CA LEU A 187 -4.15 12.07 6.37
C LEU A 187 -4.04 12.59 7.80
N ASP A 188 -4.71 11.93 8.75
CA ASP A 188 -4.75 12.37 10.14
C ASP A 188 -3.71 11.67 11.00
N ALA A 189 -3.40 10.39 10.75
CA ALA A 189 -2.36 9.68 11.49
C ALA A 189 -1.71 8.54 10.68
N ILE A 190 -0.50 8.17 11.09
CA ILE A 190 0.20 6.99 10.57
C ILE A 190 0.45 6.02 11.72
N CYS A 191 0.11 4.76 11.49
CA CYS A 191 0.22 3.72 12.48
C CYS A 191 1.00 2.52 11.92
N ARG A 192 2.16 2.24 12.50
CA ARG A 192 2.97 1.08 12.19
C ARG A 192 2.48 -0.13 12.96
N LEU A 193 2.12 -1.20 12.26
CA LEU A 193 1.91 -2.50 12.89
C LEU A 193 3.25 -3.11 13.26
N HIS A 194 3.46 -3.35 14.56
CA HIS A 194 4.61 -4.09 15.06
C HIS A 194 4.42 -5.60 14.81
N PRO A 195 5.48 -6.36 14.47
CA PRO A 195 5.41 -7.82 14.44
C PRO A 195 4.78 -8.39 15.71
N ARG A 196 3.90 -9.40 15.57
CA ARG A 196 3.16 -10.03 16.67
C ARG A 196 4.13 -10.45 17.78
N ILE A 197 3.92 -9.94 18.98
CA ILE A 197 4.69 -10.35 20.16
C ILE A 197 3.89 -11.46 20.83
N ARG A 198 4.50 -12.66 20.94
CA ARG A 198 3.90 -13.77 21.70
C ARG A 198 3.72 -13.32 23.15
N GLN A 199 2.54 -13.57 23.73
CA GLN A 199 2.18 -13.27 25.12
C GLN A 199 2.04 -11.77 25.48
N LEU A 200 1.20 -11.02 24.76
CA LEU A 200 0.60 -9.79 25.31
C LEU A 200 -0.69 -10.13 26.07
N PRO A 201 -0.72 -10.02 27.40
CA PRO A 201 -1.91 -10.34 28.20
C PRO A 201 -3.05 -9.28 28.09
N ASP A 202 -2.76 -8.02 27.72
CA ASP A 202 -3.67 -6.89 27.95
C ASP A 202 -4.31 -6.26 26.68
N GLY A 203 -4.38 -6.99 25.56
CA GLY A 203 -5.00 -6.49 24.33
C GLY A 203 -4.12 -5.51 23.52
N PRO A 204 -4.70 -4.78 22.54
CA PRO A 204 -3.95 -3.90 21.64
C PRO A 204 -3.40 -2.68 22.38
N ARG A 205 -2.18 -2.27 22.02
CA ARG A 205 -1.50 -1.10 22.60
C ARG A 205 -0.96 -0.18 21.51
N LEU A 206 -1.10 1.12 21.75
CA LEU A 206 -0.59 2.16 20.86
C LEU A 206 0.53 2.93 21.56
N VAL A 207 1.69 3.03 20.92
CA VAL A 207 2.87 3.72 21.49
C VAL A 207 3.31 4.82 20.52
N PRO A 208 3.37 6.09 20.94
CA PRO A 208 3.89 7.16 20.10
C PRO A 208 5.30 6.87 19.59
N GLN A 209 5.59 7.29 18.37
CA GLN A 209 6.88 7.16 17.70
C GLN A 209 7.30 8.54 17.21
N SER A 210 8.58 8.87 17.36
CA SER A 210 9.10 10.20 17.00
C SER A 210 10.56 10.13 16.55
N GLY A 211 11.05 11.23 15.99
CA GLY A 211 12.43 11.39 15.56
C GLY A 211 12.86 10.42 14.46
N LEU A 212 14.16 10.16 14.39
CA LEU A 212 14.77 9.34 13.33
C LEU A 212 14.18 7.93 13.19
N PRO A 213 13.81 7.20 14.27
CA PRO A 213 13.14 5.92 14.14
C PRO A 213 11.82 5.98 13.34
N ALA A 214 11.00 7.02 13.55
CA ALA A 214 9.75 7.20 12.80
C ALA A 214 10.03 7.45 11.30
N VAL A 215 11.00 8.33 11.00
CA VAL A 215 11.45 8.62 9.62
C VAL A 215 11.94 7.35 8.93
N ARG A 216 12.78 6.56 9.61
CA ARG A 216 13.34 5.31 9.06
C ARG A 216 12.26 4.29 8.73
N VAL A 217 11.28 4.12 9.62
CA VAL A 217 10.18 3.18 9.40
C VAL A 217 9.32 3.60 8.20
N LEU A 218 8.98 4.89 8.09
CA LEU A 218 8.27 5.41 6.92
C LEU A 218 9.04 5.13 5.63
N HIS A 219 10.34 5.39 5.66
CA HIS A 219 11.22 5.14 4.53
C HIS A 219 11.30 3.65 4.17
N ASP A 220 11.36 2.75 5.14
CA ASP A 220 11.34 1.31 4.89
C ASP A 220 9.99 0.82 4.34
N CYS A 221 8.92 1.58 4.55
CA CYS A 221 7.58 1.28 4.04
C CYS A 221 7.27 1.97 2.70
N ILE A 222 8.22 2.66 2.05
CA ILE A 222 7.99 3.21 0.71
C ILE A 222 7.74 2.07 -0.27
N TYR A 223 6.64 2.15 -0.99
CA TYR A 223 6.28 1.12 -1.95
C TYR A 223 7.32 1.08 -3.09
N ARG A 224 8.02 -0.06 -3.23
CA ARG A 224 9.09 -0.25 -4.23
C ARG A 224 10.16 0.85 -4.17
N ARG A 225 10.62 1.20 -2.97
CA ARG A 225 11.68 2.19 -2.69
C ARG A 225 12.81 2.30 -3.72
N THR A 226 13.37 1.17 -4.15
CA THR A 226 14.48 1.17 -5.12
C THR A 226 14.15 1.88 -6.43
N ALA A 227 12.88 1.90 -6.86
CA ALA A 227 12.45 2.64 -8.03
C ALA A 227 12.55 4.16 -7.82
N ALA A 228 12.27 4.66 -6.61
CA ALA A 228 12.47 6.08 -6.31
C ALA A 228 13.94 6.47 -6.41
N ASP A 229 14.86 5.60 -5.96
CA ASP A 229 16.30 5.83 -6.09
C ASP A 229 16.76 5.86 -7.55
N LEU A 230 16.27 4.91 -8.36
CA LEU A 230 16.57 4.86 -9.80
C LEU A 230 16.04 6.10 -10.54
N LEU A 231 14.87 6.62 -10.15
CA LEU A 231 14.28 7.86 -10.66
C LEU A 231 14.97 9.14 -10.13
N GLY A 232 15.94 9.03 -9.21
CA GLY A 232 16.63 10.18 -8.61
C GLY A 232 15.75 10.97 -7.64
N LEU A 233 14.75 10.32 -7.02
CA LEU A 233 13.77 10.94 -6.13
C LEU A 233 14.09 10.76 -4.64
N SER A 234 15.26 10.20 -4.28
CA SER A 234 15.62 9.84 -2.91
C SER A 234 15.50 11.02 -1.94
N ASP A 235 15.98 12.22 -2.32
CA ASP A 235 15.92 13.42 -1.46
C ASP A 235 14.47 13.84 -1.20
N ARG A 236 13.64 13.91 -2.25
CA ARG A 236 12.21 14.24 -2.14
C ARG A 236 11.47 13.26 -1.24
N VAL A 237 11.77 11.98 -1.42
CA VAL A 237 11.18 10.89 -0.64
C VAL A 237 11.59 10.96 0.82
N PHE A 238 12.87 11.23 1.11
CA PHE A 238 13.34 11.42 2.48
C PHE A 238 12.68 12.62 3.15
N GLN A 239 12.57 13.75 2.44
CA GLN A 239 11.88 14.94 2.94
C GLN A 239 10.40 14.68 3.24
N ALA A 240 9.73 13.90 2.40
CA ALA A 240 8.36 13.47 2.65
C ALA A 240 8.26 12.61 3.92
N CYS A 241 9.15 11.64 4.11
CA CYS A 241 9.21 10.84 5.35
C CYS A 241 9.44 11.71 6.58
N ALA A 242 10.37 12.68 6.51
CA ALA A 242 10.64 13.61 7.60
C ALA A 242 9.41 14.46 7.94
N THR A 243 8.75 15.00 6.91
CA THR A 243 7.53 15.82 7.06
C THR A 243 6.40 15.01 7.70
N LEU A 244 6.12 13.80 7.20
CA LEU A 244 5.09 12.92 7.78
C LEU A 244 5.40 12.54 9.23
N ALA A 245 6.68 12.28 9.54
CA ALA A 245 7.11 11.92 10.89
C ALA A 245 6.93 13.06 11.91
N THR A 246 7.03 14.32 11.48
CA THR A 246 7.00 15.50 12.36
C THR A 246 5.64 16.17 12.42
N THR A 247 4.84 16.09 11.35
CA THR A 247 3.56 16.81 11.23
C THR A 247 2.34 15.97 11.60
N LEU A 248 2.48 14.64 11.59
CA LEU A 248 1.38 13.73 11.90
C LEU A 248 1.66 12.94 13.19
N PRO A 249 0.62 12.61 13.96
CA PRO A 249 0.69 11.55 14.97
C PRO A 249 1.23 10.26 14.35
N ASN A 250 2.36 9.78 14.85
CA ASN A 250 3.01 8.55 14.44
C ASN A 250 3.00 7.57 15.60
N HIS A 251 2.48 6.37 15.36
CA HIS A 251 2.31 5.37 16.42
C HIS A 251 2.77 3.98 15.99
N ALA A 252 3.19 3.18 16.96
CA ALA A 252 3.32 1.74 16.82
C ALA A 252 2.12 1.06 17.47
N LEU A 253 1.35 0.31 16.67
CA LEU A 253 0.27 -0.55 17.15
C LEU A 253 0.80 -1.96 17.33
N THR A 254 0.72 -2.43 18.56
CA THR A 254 1.03 -3.80 18.92
C THR A 254 -0.27 -4.56 19.15
N LEU A 255 -0.43 -5.69 18.48
CA LEU A 255 -1.63 -6.51 18.51
C LEU A 255 -1.43 -7.76 19.36
N PRO A 256 -2.48 -8.29 20.00
CA PRO A 256 -2.42 -9.60 20.62
C PRO A 256 -2.17 -10.71 19.59
N ASP A 257 -1.68 -11.86 20.05
CA ASP A 257 -1.43 -12.99 19.17
C ASP A 257 -2.72 -13.74 18.82
N GLY A 258 -2.75 -14.32 17.62
CA GLY A 258 -3.88 -15.07 17.08
C GLY A 258 -4.98 -14.22 16.43
N LEU A 259 -5.40 -14.60 15.21
CA LEU A 259 -6.43 -13.90 14.45
C LEU A 259 -7.78 -13.84 15.18
N GLY A 260 -8.19 -14.92 15.86
CA GLY A 260 -9.43 -14.91 16.65
C GLY A 260 -9.42 -13.95 17.83
N THR A 261 -8.26 -13.68 18.43
CA THR A 261 -8.14 -12.67 19.49
C THR A 261 -8.19 -11.27 18.89
N ILE A 262 -7.49 -11.04 17.78
CA ILE A 262 -7.54 -9.76 17.04
C ILE A 262 -8.98 -9.43 16.64
N ALA A 263 -9.73 -10.43 16.14
CA ALA A 263 -11.14 -10.29 15.78
C ALA A 263 -11.99 -9.73 16.93
N ARG A 264 -11.76 -10.19 18.16
CA ARG A 264 -12.51 -9.76 19.35
C ARG A 264 -12.14 -8.37 19.86
N VAL A 265 -10.94 -7.88 19.54
CA VAL A 265 -10.46 -6.55 20.00
C VAL A 265 -10.59 -5.46 18.93
N GLY A 266 -11.26 -5.73 17.81
CA GLY A 266 -11.50 -4.76 16.74
C GLY A 266 -12.09 -3.43 17.21
N PRO A 267 -13.15 -3.42 18.02
CA PRO A 267 -13.70 -2.17 18.58
C PRO A 267 -12.68 -1.38 19.40
N GLN A 268 -11.79 -2.06 20.15
CA GLN A 268 -10.76 -1.39 20.93
C GLN A 268 -9.66 -0.80 20.04
N ILE A 269 -9.25 -1.52 18.99
CA ILE A 269 -8.30 -1.00 17.98
C ILE A 269 -8.88 0.27 17.33
N GLY A 270 -10.15 0.22 16.94
CA GLY A 270 -10.82 1.36 16.30
C GLY A 270 -10.85 2.61 17.18
N ARG A 271 -11.18 2.46 18.46
CA ARG A 271 -11.14 3.56 19.44
C ARG A 271 -9.72 4.14 19.59
N LEU A 272 -8.72 3.27 19.82
CA LEU A 272 -7.33 3.70 19.98
C LEU A 272 -6.82 4.49 18.76
N LEU A 273 -7.14 4.04 17.54
CA LEU A 273 -6.73 4.72 16.32
C LEU A 273 -7.46 6.06 16.10
N THR A 274 -8.74 6.13 16.50
CA THR A 274 -9.55 7.36 16.36
C THR A 274 -9.10 8.43 17.36
N GLU A 275 -8.80 8.04 18.60
CA GLU A 275 -8.34 8.96 19.66
C GLU A 275 -6.93 9.50 19.40
N ALA A 276 -6.11 8.73 18.69
CA ALA A 276 -4.72 9.07 18.39
C ALA A 276 -4.53 9.88 17.09
N ALA A 277 -5.61 10.18 16.37
CA ALA A 277 -5.65 10.90 15.10
C ALA A 277 -6.43 12.22 15.22
#